data_AF-A0A1J3H376-F1
#
_entry.id   AF-A0A1J3H376-F1
#
_cell.length_a   1.000
_cell.length_b   1.000
_cell.length_c   1.000
_cell.angle_alpha   90.00
_cell.angle_beta   90.00
_cell.angle_gamma   90.00
#
_symmetry.space_group_name_H-M   'P 1'
#
loop_
_entity.id
_entity.type
_entity.pdbx_description
1 polymer ?
#
loop_
_entity_poly.entity_id
_entity_poly.type
_entity_poly.pdbx_seq_one_letter_code
_entity_poly.pdbx_strand_id
1 'polypeptide(L)'
;MEFSAADFERLLMFEHARKASEAQYLNDPLDSENLVKWGGALLELSQFQTVAEAKQMLNDAISKLEEALTINPGKHQALWCLGNAYTSHAFLIQDFDEAKGHFDKAAEYFQKAENEDPGNELYLKSLDVAVRAPELHMQIHKQGFGQQTLGGGGGGGDPSASSNAGVVGANRLGDK
;
A
#
# COMPACT_ATOMS: atom_id res chain seq x y z
N MET A 1 13.05 3.30 4.51
CA MET A 1 13.41 2.08 3.77
C MET A 1 14.27 2.55 2.60
N GLU A 2 15.52 2.09 2.48
CA GLU A 2 16.34 2.42 1.31
C GLU A 2 15.87 1.54 0.15
N PHE A 3 15.47 2.19 -0.95
CA PHE A 3 15.11 1.50 -2.18
C PHE A 3 16.39 0.93 -2.80
N SER A 4 16.52 -0.39 -2.81
CA SER A 4 17.72 -1.10 -3.24
C SER A 4 17.69 -1.41 -4.73
N ALA A 5 18.85 -1.77 -5.29
CA ALA A 5 18.93 -2.27 -6.66
C ALA A 5 18.04 -3.51 -6.87
N ALA A 6 17.90 -4.36 -5.84
CA ALA A 6 17.02 -5.52 -5.89
C ALA A 6 15.53 -5.13 -5.95
N ASP A 7 15.13 -4.05 -5.27
CA ASP A 7 13.76 -3.53 -5.35
C ASP A 7 13.44 -3.00 -6.75
N PHE A 8 14.41 -2.31 -7.38
CA PHE A 8 14.27 -1.84 -8.75
C PHE A 8 14.16 -2.99 -9.77
N GLU A 9 15.01 -4.01 -9.66
CA GLU A 9 14.95 -5.19 -10.52
C GLU A 9 13.62 -5.92 -10.35
N ARG A 10 13.15 -6.09 -9.11
CA ARG A 10 11.86 -6.72 -8.81
C ARG A 10 10.70 -5.94 -9.42
N LEU A 11 10.70 -4.62 -9.30
CA LEU A 11 9.69 -3.75 -9.90
C LEU A 11 9.67 -3.87 -11.43
N LEU A 12 10.86 -3.90 -12.07
CA LEU A 12 10.97 -4.09 -13.52
C LEU A 12 10.41 -5.46 -13.96
N MET A 13 10.69 -6.52 -13.20
CA MET A 13 10.14 -7.85 -13.47
C MET A 13 8.61 -7.86 -13.41
N PHE A 14 8.01 -7.22 -12.40
CA PHE A 14 6.56 -7.15 -12.28
C PHE A 14 5.91 -6.27 -13.34
N GLU A 15 6.52 -5.16 -13.73
CA GLU A 15 6.06 -4.36 -14.87
C GLU A 15 6.07 -5.16 -16.18
N HIS A 16 7.14 -5.93 -16.41
CA HIS A 16 7.21 -6.80 -17.57
C HIS A 16 6.13 -7.90 -17.52
N ALA A 17 5.92 -8.52 -16.37
CA ALA A 17 4.88 -9.52 -16.17
C ALA A 17 3.48 -8.94 -16.42
N ARG A 18 3.18 -7.73 -15.92
CA ARG A 18 1.92 -7.02 -16.15
C ARG A 18 1.68 -6.79 -17.65
N LYS A 19 2.66 -6.23 -18.35
CA LYS A 19 2.55 -5.95 -19.81
C LYS A 19 2.42 -7.22 -20.64
N ALA A 20 3.18 -8.26 -20.31
CA ALA A 20 3.07 -9.56 -20.97
C ALA A 20 1.67 -10.16 -20.77
N SER A 21 1.13 -10.05 -19.55
CA SER A 21 -0.19 -10.60 -19.24
C SER A 21 -1.32 -9.82 -19.94
N GLU A 22 -1.19 -8.50 -20.01
CA GLU A 22 -2.11 -7.62 -20.76
C GLU A 22 -2.12 -7.97 -22.26
N ALA A 23 -0.94 -8.17 -22.86
CA ALA A 23 -0.83 -8.57 -24.26
C ALA A 23 -1.40 -9.98 -24.49
N GLN A 24 -1.16 -10.92 -23.57
CA GLN A 24 -1.70 -12.28 -23.66
C GLN A 24 -3.22 -12.30 -23.53
N TYR A 25 -3.80 -11.46 -22.68
CA TYR A 25 -5.25 -11.36 -22.49
C TYR A 25 -5.98 -10.95 -23.78
N LEU A 26 -5.37 -10.13 -24.63
CA LEU A 26 -5.93 -9.79 -25.95
C LEU A 26 -6.01 -11.00 -26.89
N ASN A 27 -5.14 -11.99 -26.70
CA ASN A 27 -5.12 -13.22 -27.50
C ASN A 27 -6.02 -14.30 -26.90
N ASP A 28 -6.00 -14.45 -25.58
CA ASP A 28 -6.81 -15.43 -24.84
C ASP A 28 -7.30 -14.84 -23.50
N PRO A 29 -8.51 -14.27 -23.45
CA PRO A 29 -9.08 -13.71 -22.23
C PRO A 29 -9.56 -14.78 -21.25
N LEU A 30 -9.66 -16.05 -21.67
CA LEU A 30 -10.09 -17.15 -20.81
C LEU A 30 -8.91 -17.89 -20.16
N ASP A 31 -7.69 -17.39 -20.33
CA ASP A 31 -6.52 -17.92 -19.65
C ASP A 31 -6.49 -17.48 -18.18
N SER A 32 -7.09 -18.32 -17.32
CA SER A 32 -7.08 -18.11 -15.86
C SER A 32 -5.67 -18.03 -15.26
N GLU A 33 -4.65 -18.69 -15.82
CA GLU A 33 -3.28 -18.60 -15.32
C GLU A 33 -2.67 -17.23 -15.62
N ASN A 34 -2.93 -16.72 -16.83
CA ASN A 34 -2.50 -15.39 -17.23
C ASN A 34 -3.17 -14.30 -16.38
N LEU A 35 -4.48 -14.43 -16.10
CA LEU A 35 -5.21 -13.52 -15.23
C LEU A 35 -4.66 -13.51 -13.79
N VAL A 36 -4.29 -14.67 -13.24
CA VAL A 36 -3.61 -14.77 -11.94
C VAL A 36 -2.27 -14.03 -11.94
N LYS A 37 -1.45 -14.23 -12.98
CA LYS A 37 -0.16 -13.53 -13.13
C LYS A 37 -0.36 -12.02 -13.23
N TRP A 38 -1.37 -11.58 -13.97
CA TRP A 38 -1.70 -10.17 -14.11
C TRP A 38 -2.09 -9.56 -12.76
N GLY A 39 -3.06 -10.16 -12.06
CA GLY A 39 -3.50 -9.70 -10.75
C GLY A 39 -2.37 -9.68 -9.72
N GLY A 40 -1.53 -10.73 -9.69
CA GLY A 40 -0.35 -10.79 -8.83
C GLY A 40 0.68 -9.71 -9.12
N ALA A 41 0.95 -9.42 -10.40
CA ALA A 41 1.87 -8.36 -10.79
C ALA A 41 1.33 -6.97 -10.37
N LEU A 42 0.04 -6.71 -10.58
CA LEU A 42 -0.61 -5.46 -10.15
C LEU A 42 -0.57 -5.28 -8.63
N LEU A 43 -0.84 -6.35 -7.88
CA LEU A 43 -0.72 -6.36 -6.43
C LEU A 43 0.69 -5.98 -5.97
N GLU A 44 1.72 -6.60 -6.54
CA GLU A 44 3.10 -6.34 -6.16
C GLU A 44 3.53 -4.90 -6.51
N LEU A 45 3.15 -4.42 -7.70
CA LEU A 45 3.45 -3.04 -8.15
C LEU A 45 2.76 -2.00 -7.27
N SER A 46 1.54 -2.26 -6.79
CA SER A 46 0.77 -1.31 -5.98
C SER A 46 1.51 -0.83 -4.72
N GLN A 47 2.40 -1.64 -4.16
CA GLN A 47 3.16 -1.34 -2.94
C GLN A 47 4.15 -0.18 -3.12
N PHE A 48 4.52 0.15 -4.36
CA PHE A 48 5.47 1.20 -4.69
C PHE A 48 4.81 2.50 -5.15
N GLN A 49 3.48 2.53 -5.19
CA GLN A 49 2.71 3.64 -5.74
C GLN A 49 2.21 4.58 -4.65
N THR A 50 1.71 5.76 -5.06
CA THR A 50 0.95 6.62 -4.14
C THR A 50 -0.32 5.91 -3.67
N VAL A 51 -0.87 6.30 -2.52
CA VAL A 51 -2.09 5.65 -1.97
C VAL A 51 -3.24 5.62 -2.99
N ALA A 52 -3.42 6.68 -3.78
CA ALA A 52 -4.49 6.74 -4.78
C ALA A 52 -4.25 5.74 -5.93
N GLU A 53 -3.04 5.72 -6.49
CA GLU A 53 -2.66 4.81 -7.57
C GLU A 53 -2.63 3.35 -7.08
N ALA A 54 -2.14 3.11 -5.86
CA ALA A 54 -2.12 1.79 -5.24
C ALA A 54 -3.55 1.24 -5.11
N LYS A 55 -4.51 2.05 -4.63
CA LYS A 55 -5.92 1.65 -4.57
C LYS A 55 -6.48 1.30 -5.95
N GLN A 56 -6.16 2.08 -6.99
CA GLN A 56 -6.60 1.76 -8.35
C GLN A 56 -6.02 0.43 -8.84
N MET A 57 -4.70 0.24 -8.71
CA MET A 57 -4.04 -1.00 -9.11
C MET A 57 -4.54 -2.23 -8.33
N LEU A 58 -4.85 -2.08 -7.03
CA LEU A 58 -5.43 -3.13 -6.22
C LEU A 58 -6.85 -3.50 -6.68
N ASN A 59 -7.67 -2.51 -7.05
CA ASN A 59 -9.00 -2.77 -7.61
C ASN A 59 -8.91 -3.49 -8.96
N ASP A 60 -7.97 -3.07 -9.82
CA ASP A 60 -7.71 -3.76 -11.10
C ASP A 60 -7.21 -5.19 -10.86
N ALA A 61 -6.34 -5.40 -9.87
CA ALA A 61 -5.87 -6.72 -9.47
C ALA A 61 -7.01 -7.62 -9.01
N ILE A 62 -7.89 -7.12 -8.13
CA ILE A 62 -9.07 -7.84 -7.65
C ILE A 62 -9.96 -8.23 -8.82
N SER A 63 -10.26 -7.29 -9.72
CA SER A 63 -11.08 -7.54 -10.91
C SER A 63 -10.52 -8.67 -11.79
N LYS A 64 -9.21 -8.68 -12.04
CA LYS A 64 -8.56 -9.73 -12.84
C LYS A 64 -8.55 -11.09 -12.14
N LEU A 65 -8.40 -11.12 -10.82
CA LEU A 65 -8.42 -12.36 -10.06
C LEU A 65 -9.84 -12.93 -9.92
N GLU A 66 -10.85 -12.10 -9.77
CA GLU A 66 -12.27 -12.51 -9.80
C GLU A 66 -12.67 -13.06 -11.18
N GLU A 67 -12.14 -12.47 -12.25
CA GLU A 67 -12.28 -12.99 -13.61
C GLU A 67 -11.64 -14.39 -13.73
N ALA A 68 -10.44 -14.59 -13.18
CA ALA A 68 -9.78 -15.90 -13.14
C ALA A 68 -10.62 -16.95 -12.40
N LEU A 69 -11.29 -16.57 -11.30
CA LEU A 69 -12.18 -17.45 -10.54
C LEU A 69 -13.51 -17.72 -11.25
N THR A 70 -13.98 -16.80 -12.07
CA THR A 70 -15.16 -17.04 -12.91
C THR A 70 -14.88 -18.15 -13.94
N ILE A 71 -13.64 -18.20 -14.45
CA ILE A 71 -13.18 -19.24 -15.37
C ILE A 71 -12.85 -20.55 -14.63
N ASN A 72 -12.14 -20.45 -13.51
CA ASN A 72 -11.75 -21.59 -12.69
C ASN A 72 -11.97 -21.28 -11.19
N PRO A 73 -13.13 -21.65 -10.64
CA PRO A 73 -13.48 -21.36 -9.24
C PRO A 73 -12.53 -22.00 -8.21
N GLY A 74 -11.88 -23.12 -8.56
CA GLY A 74 -10.93 -23.83 -7.70
C GLY A 74 -9.47 -23.35 -7.86
N LYS A 75 -9.23 -22.21 -8.52
CA LYS A 75 -7.88 -21.66 -8.66
C LYS A 75 -7.40 -21.10 -7.32
N HIS A 76 -6.83 -21.97 -6.50
CA HIS A 76 -6.29 -21.65 -5.17
C HIS A 76 -5.30 -20.47 -5.18
N GLN A 77 -4.46 -20.33 -6.22
CA GLN A 77 -3.56 -19.19 -6.36
C GLN A 77 -4.31 -17.86 -6.54
N ALA A 78 -5.42 -17.84 -7.29
CA ALA A 78 -6.25 -16.65 -7.45
C ALA A 78 -6.92 -16.26 -6.13
N LEU A 79 -7.44 -17.24 -5.39
CA LEU A 79 -8.01 -17.07 -4.06
C LEU A 79 -6.98 -16.47 -3.09
N TRP A 80 -5.78 -17.01 -3.06
CA TRP A 80 -4.71 -16.48 -2.20
C TRP A 80 -4.29 -15.06 -2.60
N CYS A 81 -4.14 -14.77 -3.90
CA CYS A 81 -3.85 -13.42 -4.37
C CYS A 81 -4.97 -12.42 -4.01
N LEU A 82 -6.24 -12.82 -4.06
CA LEU A 82 -7.36 -11.98 -3.62
C LEU A 82 -7.28 -11.66 -2.13
N GLY A 83 -6.97 -12.65 -1.30
CA GLY A 83 -6.76 -12.43 0.13
C GLY A 83 -5.69 -11.37 0.39
N ASN A 84 -4.57 -11.45 -0.33
CA ASN A 84 -3.50 -10.45 -0.21
C ASN A 84 -3.93 -9.08 -0.75
N ALA A 85 -4.66 -9.02 -1.87
CA ALA A 85 -5.15 -7.76 -2.42
C ALA A 85 -6.12 -7.04 -1.47
N TYR A 86 -7.06 -7.76 -0.86
CA TYR A 86 -7.95 -7.21 0.16
C TYR A 86 -7.20 -6.76 1.41
N THR A 87 -6.21 -7.53 1.86
CA THR A 87 -5.36 -7.15 3.00
C THR A 87 -4.61 -5.85 2.72
N SER A 88 -3.93 -5.76 1.57
CA SER A 88 -3.23 -4.55 1.14
C SER A 88 -4.18 -3.36 1.01
N HIS A 89 -5.37 -3.56 0.45
CA HIS A 89 -6.38 -2.51 0.31
C HIS A 89 -6.87 -2.01 1.67
N ALA A 90 -7.10 -2.92 2.63
CA ALA A 90 -7.52 -2.58 3.99
C ALA A 90 -6.51 -1.67 4.71
N PHE A 91 -5.21 -1.92 4.53
CA PHE A 91 -4.16 -1.05 5.10
C PHE A 91 -4.10 0.36 4.49
N LEU A 92 -4.73 0.58 3.33
CA LEU A 92 -4.86 1.91 2.71
C LEU A 92 -6.14 2.65 3.11
N ILE A 93 -7.02 2.02 3.89
CA ILE A 93 -8.28 2.58 4.37
C ILE A 93 -8.09 3.15 5.78
N GLN A 94 -8.52 4.40 5.99
CA GLN A 94 -8.40 5.04 7.30
C GLN A 94 -9.54 4.68 8.26
N ASP A 95 -10.73 4.44 7.71
CA ASP A 95 -11.90 4.03 8.47
C ASP A 95 -11.75 2.57 8.92
N PHE A 96 -11.83 2.35 10.24
CA PHE A 96 -11.57 1.03 10.80
C PHE A 96 -12.65 0.01 10.43
N ASP A 97 -13.93 0.41 10.42
CA ASP A 97 -15.03 -0.48 10.10
C ASP A 97 -14.98 -0.90 8.62
N GLU A 98 -14.68 0.05 7.71
CA GLU A 98 -14.46 -0.24 6.29
C GLU A 98 -13.23 -1.13 6.07
N ALA A 99 -12.11 -0.85 6.75
CA ALA A 99 -10.90 -1.68 6.67
C ALA A 99 -11.14 -3.09 7.20
N LYS A 100 -11.87 -3.23 8.31
CA LYS A 100 -12.25 -4.52 8.89
C LYS A 100 -13.04 -5.37 7.91
N GLY A 101 -14.01 -4.79 7.20
CA GLY A 101 -14.75 -5.51 6.16
C GLY A 101 -13.86 -6.06 5.04
N HIS A 102 -12.75 -5.38 4.72
CA HIS A 102 -11.75 -5.89 3.77
C HIS A 102 -10.89 -7.01 4.37
N PHE A 103 -10.48 -6.90 5.64
CA PHE A 103 -9.77 -7.99 6.33
C PHE A 103 -10.62 -9.25 6.48
N ASP A 104 -11.91 -9.12 6.77
CA ASP A 104 -12.83 -10.24 6.85
C ASP A 104 -12.91 -10.97 5.51
N LYS A 105 -13.07 -10.24 4.40
CA LYS A 105 -13.00 -10.81 3.03
C LYS A 105 -11.66 -11.48 2.76
N ALA A 106 -10.55 -10.89 3.19
CA ALA A 106 -9.23 -11.46 3.00
C ALA A 106 -9.12 -12.83 3.69
N ALA A 107 -9.57 -12.94 4.93
CA ALA A 107 -9.59 -14.19 5.69
C ALA A 107 -10.47 -15.26 5.01
N GLU A 108 -11.64 -14.89 4.48
CA GLU A 108 -12.49 -15.80 3.71
C GLU A 108 -11.78 -16.36 2.47
N TYR A 109 -11.08 -15.50 1.72
CA TYR A 109 -10.33 -15.93 0.53
C TYR A 109 -9.13 -16.82 0.87
N PHE A 110 -8.38 -16.51 1.93
CA PHE A 110 -7.30 -17.39 2.40
C PHE A 110 -7.82 -18.75 2.87
N GLN A 111 -8.95 -18.77 3.59
CA GLN A 111 -9.58 -20.02 4.00
C GLN A 111 -10.03 -20.85 2.78
N LYS A 112 -10.60 -20.21 1.75
CA LYS A 112 -10.94 -20.90 0.49
C LYS A 112 -9.69 -21.45 -0.19
N ALA A 113 -8.60 -20.69 -0.26
CA ALA A 113 -7.34 -21.15 -0.85
C ALA A 113 -6.80 -22.40 -0.15
N GLU A 114 -6.82 -22.42 1.19
CA GLU A 114 -6.43 -23.60 1.99
C GLU A 114 -7.37 -24.79 1.80
N ASN A 115 -8.66 -24.56 1.60
CA ASN A 115 -9.60 -25.65 1.32
C ASN A 115 -9.36 -26.28 -0.06
N GLU A 116 -8.95 -25.49 -1.06
CA GLU A 116 -8.66 -25.97 -2.41
C GLU A 116 -7.27 -26.66 -2.50
N ASP A 117 -6.29 -26.22 -1.72
CA ASP A 117 -4.95 -26.82 -1.64
C ASP A 117 -4.50 -27.02 -0.17
N PRO A 118 -5.04 -28.05 0.52
CA PRO A 118 -4.78 -28.26 1.94
C PRO A 118 -3.33 -28.62 2.24
N GLY A 119 -2.76 -28.02 3.29
CA GLY A 119 -1.38 -28.23 3.70
C GLY A 119 -0.38 -27.28 3.03
N ASN A 120 -0.87 -26.30 2.28
CA ASN A 120 -0.04 -25.22 1.76
C ASN A 120 0.32 -24.25 2.89
N GLU A 121 1.57 -24.36 3.38
CA GLU A 121 2.03 -23.54 4.51
C GLU A 121 1.90 -22.03 4.27
N LEU A 122 1.95 -21.57 3.01
CA LEU A 122 1.78 -20.15 2.70
C LEU A 122 0.34 -19.70 2.99
N TYR A 123 -0.65 -20.52 2.67
CA TYR A 123 -2.06 -20.17 2.82
C TYR A 123 -2.47 -20.15 4.29
N LEU A 124 -2.02 -21.15 5.05
CA LEU A 124 -2.16 -21.18 6.50
C LEU A 124 -1.54 -19.96 7.18
N LYS A 125 -0.31 -19.58 6.78
CA LYS A 125 0.35 -18.38 7.31
C LYS A 125 -0.41 -17.11 6.96
N SER A 126 -0.85 -16.96 5.71
CA SER A 126 -1.65 -15.81 5.29
C SER A 126 -2.97 -15.71 6.05
N LEU A 127 -3.64 -16.83 6.31
CA LEU A 127 -4.86 -16.86 7.11
C LEU A 127 -4.63 -16.41 8.56
N ASP A 128 -3.58 -16.93 9.23
CA ASP A 128 -3.22 -16.50 10.60
C ASP A 128 -2.96 -14.99 10.68
N VAL A 129 -2.21 -14.47 9.71
CA VAL A 129 -1.91 -13.04 9.62
C VAL A 129 -3.19 -12.22 9.38
N ALA A 130 -4.08 -12.67 8.48
CA ALA A 130 -5.32 -11.97 8.16
C ALA A 130 -6.27 -11.85 9.36
N VAL A 131 -6.39 -12.92 10.16
CA VAL A 131 -7.21 -12.90 11.39
C VAL A 131 -6.70 -11.86 12.39
N ARG A 132 -5.39 -11.59 12.40
CA ARG A 132 -4.74 -10.63 13.29
C ARG A 132 -4.57 -9.24 12.67
N ALA A 133 -4.85 -9.10 11.38
CA ALA A 133 -4.62 -7.87 10.62
C ALA A 133 -5.46 -6.66 11.11
N PRO A 134 -6.73 -6.81 11.56
CA PRO A 134 -7.47 -5.69 12.15
C PRO A 134 -6.79 -5.08 13.38
N GLU A 135 -6.16 -5.92 14.22
CA GLU A 135 -5.43 -5.45 15.41
C GLU A 135 -4.17 -4.68 15.03
N LEU A 136 -3.47 -5.14 13.98
CA LEU A 136 -2.29 -4.47 13.42
C LEU A 136 -2.67 -3.12 12.80
N HIS A 137 -3.78 -3.05 12.07
CA HIS A 137 -4.30 -1.81 11.49
C HIS A 137 -4.57 -0.75 12.56
N MET A 138 -5.26 -1.12 13.66
CA MET A 138 -5.47 -0.22 14.79
C MET A 138 -4.14 0.28 15.40
N GLN A 139 -3.13 -0.59 15.51
CA GLN A 139 -1.83 -0.21 16.07
C GLN A 139 -1.08 0.77 15.17
N ILE A 140 -1.08 0.57 13.85
CA ILE A 140 -0.43 1.45 12.89
C ILE A 140 -1.07 2.84 12.92
N HIS A 141 -2.40 2.92 12.93
CA HIS A 141 -3.11 4.20 12.99
C HIS A 141 -2.92 4.91 14.34
N LYS A 142 -2.89 4.16 15.45
CA LYS A 142 -2.63 4.70 16.78
C LYS A 142 -1.19 5.18 16.96
N GLN A 143 -0.21 4.48 16.39
CA GLN A 143 1.21 4.86 16.46
C GLN A 143 1.56 5.99 15.47
N GLY A 144 0.94 6.02 14.29
CA GLY A 144 1.09 7.10 13.31
C GLY A 144 0.60 8.47 13.81
N PHE A 145 -0.40 8.50 14.70
CA PHE A 145 -0.86 9.72 15.38
C PHE A 145 0.03 10.16 16.56
N GLY A 146 0.90 9.27 17.07
CA GLY A 146 1.77 9.55 18.21
C GLY A 146 2.95 10.46 17.90
N GLN A 147 3.29 10.66 16.62
CA GLN A 147 4.49 11.39 16.22
C GLN A 147 4.23 12.81 15.67
N GLN A 148 2.97 13.27 15.65
CA GLN A 148 2.63 14.64 15.21
C GLN A 148 2.04 15.55 16.29
N THR A 149 2.06 15.17 17.58
CA THR A 149 1.51 16.03 18.66
C THR A 149 2.42 16.31 19.85
N LEU A 150 3.74 16.08 19.73
CA LEU A 150 4.71 16.51 20.76
C LEU A 150 5.77 17.43 20.13
N GLY A 151 5.31 18.60 19.70
CA GLY A 151 6.14 19.72 19.26
C GLY A 151 5.58 21.03 19.77
N GLY A 152 5.71 21.27 21.09
CA GLY A 152 5.77 22.62 21.66
C GLY A 152 4.44 23.36 21.88
N GLY A 153 3.63 22.89 22.83
CA GLY A 153 2.63 23.72 23.51
C GLY A 153 3.15 24.20 24.86
N GLY A 154 3.72 25.40 24.92
CA GLY A 154 4.05 26.12 26.14
C GLY A 154 3.67 27.59 25.95
N GLY A 155 2.52 27.98 26.52
CA GLY A 155 1.88 29.26 26.25
C GLY A 155 2.37 30.45 27.09
N GLY A 156 2.09 31.63 26.55
CA GLY A 156 1.51 32.78 27.27
C GLY A 156 2.47 33.77 27.95
N GLY A 157 2.50 35.01 27.44
CA GLY A 157 2.96 36.20 28.20
C GLY A 157 3.46 37.39 27.36
N ASP A 158 2.54 38.25 26.91
CA ASP A 158 2.72 39.63 26.36
C ASP A 158 3.40 40.64 27.34
N PRO A 159 3.59 41.94 27.02
CA PRO A 159 4.22 42.60 25.87
C PRO A 159 5.19 43.76 26.31
N SER A 160 5.74 44.51 25.34
CA SER A 160 6.20 45.94 25.41
C SER A 160 7.69 46.24 25.16
N ALA A 161 7.92 46.86 23.99
CA ALA A 161 8.66 48.09 23.68
C ALA A 161 10.04 48.36 24.32
N SER A 162 11.04 48.65 23.49
CA SER A 162 11.50 50.04 23.30
C SER A 162 12.52 50.18 22.15
N SER A 163 12.44 51.34 21.52
CA SER A 163 13.17 51.87 20.37
C SER A 163 14.68 52.05 20.57
N ASN A 164 15.43 51.99 19.47
CA ASN A 164 16.53 52.89 19.10
C ASN A 164 17.26 52.30 17.87
N ALA A 165 17.82 53.02 16.91
CA ALA A 165 17.77 54.41 16.47
C ALA A 165 18.53 54.39 15.14
N GLY A 166 18.02 55.07 14.10
CA GLY A 166 18.82 55.37 12.91
C GLY A 166 19.70 56.60 13.13
N VAL A 167 20.90 56.60 12.54
CA VAL A 167 21.71 57.75 12.10
C VAL A 167 22.81 57.17 11.19
N VAL A 168 22.82 57.39 9.87
CA VAL A 168 23.29 58.58 9.11
C VAL A 168 24.68 59.03 9.53
N GLY A 169 25.62 59.10 8.56
CA GLY A 169 26.77 60.00 8.69
C GLY A 169 28.00 59.60 7.90
N ALA A 170 28.21 60.30 6.79
CA ALA A 170 29.39 60.28 5.94
C ALA A 170 30.71 60.58 6.69
N ASN A 171 31.84 60.09 6.16
CA ASN A 171 32.98 60.98 5.98
C ASN A 171 33.89 60.58 4.82
N ARG A 172 34.24 61.60 4.03
CA ARG A 172 35.35 61.64 3.05
C ARG A 172 36.66 62.00 3.79
N LEU A 173 37.72 62.11 2.98
CA LEU A 173 39.12 62.51 3.23
C LEU A 173 40.04 61.30 3.48
N GLY A 174 41.16 61.12 2.80
CA GLY A 174 41.87 61.98 1.85
C GLY A 174 43.34 61.51 1.80
N ASP A 175 43.92 61.57 0.60
CA ASP A 175 45.32 61.92 0.34
C ASP A 175 46.46 61.10 0.98
N LYS A 176 47.11 60.26 0.15
CA LYS A 176 48.45 60.53 -0.42
C LYS A 176 48.89 59.43 -1.38
#